data_AF-A0A6J6ZB84-F1
#
_entry.id   AF-A0A6J6ZB84-F1
#
_cell.length_a   1.000
_cell.length_b   1.000
_cell.length_c   1.000
_cell.angle_alpha   90.00
_cell.angle_beta   90.00
_cell.angle_gamma   90.00
#
_symmetry.space_group_name_H-M   'P 1'
#
loop_
_entity.id
_entity.type
_entity.pdbx_description
1 polymer ?
#
loop_
_entity_poly.entity_id
_entity_poly.type
_entity_poly.pdbx_seq_one_letter_code
_entity_poly.pdbx_strand_id
1 'polypeptide(L)'
;MNTAQAIDEINRLLDDPSEETVNTSMRLPACLRDAAALAVDHLDVAASTTALTTTALRRTLETAVMEAALRAHYRKHPGVRPSLAEVALALAAQQGSPLAGKTRAVQKAANEVSARYPHADAFDVLLWAEARQLTVA
;
A
#
# COMPACT_ATOMS: atom_id res chain seq x y z
N MET A 1 11.95 -3.40 -23.32
CA MET A 1 10.62 -3.42 -22.68
C MET A 1 10.43 -2.11 -21.92
N ASN A 2 9.35 -1.38 -22.16
CA ASN A 2 8.99 -0.18 -21.39
C ASN A 2 8.15 -0.54 -20.15
N THR A 3 7.86 0.42 -19.26
CA THR A 3 7.13 0.16 -18.00
C THR A 3 5.74 -0.44 -18.23
N ALA A 4 4.99 0.01 -19.25
CA ALA A 4 3.66 -0.53 -19.54
C ALA A 4 3.75 -1.99 -20.01
N GLN A 5 4.67 -2.29 -20.93
CA GLN A 5 4.92 -3.66 -21.39
C GLN A 5 5.36 -4.58 -20.25
N ALA A 6 6.16 -4.09 -19.30
CA ALA A 6 6.57 -4.85 -18.13
C ALA A 6 5.39 -5.14 -17.18
N ILE A 7 4.51 -4.17 -16.96
CA ILE A 7 3.29 -4.34 -16.16
C ILE A 7 2.38 -5.41 -16.78
N ASP A 8 2.13 -5.31 -18.08
CA ASP A 8 1.26 -6.25 -18.80
C ASP A 8 1.81 -7.68 -18.74
N GLU A 9 3.13 -7.86 -18.94
CA GLU A 9 3.75 -9.18 -18.90
C GLU A 9 3.79 -9.76 -17.48
N ILE A 10 4.06 -8.95 -16.46
CA ILE A 10 4.01 -9.43 -15.07
C ILE A 10 2.59 -9.86 -14.69
N ASN A 11 1.56 -9.07 -15.03
CA ASN A 11 0.17 -9.47 -14.78
C ASN A 11 -0.17 -10.78 -15.49
N ARG A 12 0.20 -10.91 -16.77
CA ARG A 12 0.01 -12.15 -17.53
C ARG A 12 0.66 -13.36 -16.83
N LEU A 13 1.87 -13.20 -16.29
CA LEU A 13 2.58 -14.26 -15.56
C LEU A 13 1.96 -14.55 -14.20
N LEU A 14 1.43 -13.54 -13.51
CA LEU A 14 0.78 -13.71 -12.21
C LEU A 14 -0.60 -14.37 -12.32
N ASP A 15 -1.35 -14.08 -13.39
CA ASP A 15 -2.67 -14.63 -13.70
C ASP A 15 -2.62 -15.99 -14.40
N ASP A 16 -1.42 -16.48 -14.75
CA ASP A 16 -1.23 -17.80 -15.36
C ASP A 16 -1.71 -18.89 -14.39
N PRO A 17 -2.71 -19.71 -14.77
CA PRO A 17 -3.25 -20.75 -13.90
C PRO A 17 -2.34 -21.99 -13.79
N SER A 18 -1.20 -22.01 -14.49
CA SER A 18 -0.26 -23.13 -14.42
C SER A 18 0.24 -23.37 -12.98
N GLU A 19 0.17 -24.62 -12.55
CA GLU A 19 0.73 -25.08 -11.27
C GLU A 19 2.18 -25.60 -11.42
N GLU A 20 2.79 -25.45 -12.60
CA GLU A 20 4.16 -25.90 -12.83
C GLU A 20 5.16 -25.12 -11.96
N THR A 21 5.92 -25.84 -11.15
CA THR A 21 6.93 -25.26 -10.26
C THR A 21 8.33 -25.59 -10.73
N VAL A 22 9.22 -24.59 -10.67
CA VAL A 22 10.67 -24.77 -10.89
C VAL A 22 11.44 -24.53 -9.61
N ASN A 23 12.43 -25.37 -9.32
CA ASN A 23 13.30 -25.17 -8.18
C ASN A 23 14.17 -23.93 -8.39
N THR A 24 14.10 -22.99 -7.45
CA THR A 24 14.93 -21.79 -7.44
C THR A 24 15.84 -21.81 -6.21
N SER A 25 17.15 -21.75 -6.43
CA SER A 25 18.11 -21.59 -5.34
C SER A 25 18.11 -20.16 -4.83
N MET A 26 17.74 -19.94 -3.57
CA MET A 26 17.79 -18.64 -2.90
C MET A 26 18.77 -18.65 -1.73
N ARG A 27 19.45 -17.52 -1.51
CA ARG A 27 20.28 -17.29 -0.32
C ARG A 27 19.53 -16.37 0.62
N LEU A 28 19.27 -16.83 1.84
CA LEU A 28 18.66 -16.05 2.91
C LEU A 28 19.67 -15.86 4.05
N PRO A 29 19.69 -14.70 4.72
CA PRO A 29 20.37 -14.58 6.02
C PRO A 29 19.86 -15.65 6.99
N ALA A 30 20.75 -16.28 7.75
CA ALA A 30 20.40 -17.37 8.65
C ALA A 30 19.29 -16.96 9.65
N CYS A 31 19.38 -15.75 10.21
CA CYS A 31 18.36 -15.22 11.13
C CYS A 31 16.98 -15.09 10.47
N LEU A 32 16.91 -14.70 9.19
CA LEU A 32 15.64 -14.58 8.48
C LEU A 32 15.04 -15.96 8.19
N ARG A 33 15.86 -16.93 7.82
CA ARG A 33 15.44 -18.33 7.66
C ARG A 33 14.87 -18.88 8.97
N ASP A 34 15.55 -18.64 10.09
CA ASP A 34 15.12 -19.14 11.41
C ASP A 34 13.82 -18.46 11.85
N ALA A 35 13.70 -17.15 11.64
CA ALA A 35 12.46 -16.43 11.92
C ALA A 35 11.29 -16.93 11.07
N ALA A 36 11.52 -17.23 9.78
CA ALA A 36 10.50 -17.78 8.90
C ALA A 36 10.05 -19.19 9.35
N ALA A 37 10.98 -20.03 9.80
CA ALA A 37 10.66 -21.34 10.36
C ALA A 37 9.79 -21.21 11.62
N LEU A 38 10.19 -20.36 12.57
CA LEU A 38 9.39 -20.10 13.78
C LEU A 38 8.00 -19.55 13.45
N ALA A 39 7.88 -18.66 12.46
CA ALA A 39 6.59 -18.12 12.06
C ALA A 39 5.66 -19.19 11.48
N VAL A 40 6.19 -20.10 10.65
CA VAL A 40 5.42 -21.24 10.12
C VAL A 40 5.01 -22.18 11.25
N ASP A 41 5.96 -22.59 12.09
CA ASP A 41 5.75 -23.63 13.09
C ASP A 41 4.86 -23.17 14.26
N HIS A 42 4.93 -21.89 14.62
CA HIS A 42 4.26 -21.38 15.83
C HIS A 42 3.14 -20.37 15.57
N LEU A 43 3.13 -19.71 14.41
CA LEU A 43 2.12 -18.69 14.08
C LEU A 43 1.20 -19.12 12.94
N ASP A 44 1.42 -20.30 12.34
CA ASP A 44 0.61 -20.87 11.25
C ASP A 44 0.42 -19.90 10.08
N VAL A 45 1.46 -19.11 9.77
CA VAL A 45 1.39 -18.07 8.71
C VAL A 45 1.34 -18.67 7.30
N ALA A 46 1.78 -19.93 7.14
CA ALA A 46 1.76 -20.69 5.89
C ALA A 46 2.07 -22.18 6.17
N ALA A 47 1.78 -23.05 5.20
CA ALA A 47 2.06 -24.49 5.29
C ALA A 47 3.56 -24.86 5.27
N SER A 48 4.43 -23.96 4.79
CA SER A 48 5.89 -24.14 4.80
C SER A 48 6.61 -22.80 4.58
N THR A 49 7.92 -22.76 4.84
CA THR A 49 8.75 -21.58 4.56
C THR A 49 8.83 -21.26 3.06
N THR A 50 8.79 -22.29 2.20
CA THR A 50 8.70 -22.11 0.75
C THR A 50 7.36 -21.48 0.36
N ALA A 51 6.24 -22.00 0.88
CA ALA A 51 4.91 -21.46 0.60
C ALA A 51 4.77 -20.00 1.08
N LEU A 52 5.33 -19.69 2.26
CA LEU A 52 5.42 -18.34 2.77
C LEU A 52 6.20 -17.42 1.81
N THR A 53 7.37 -17.88 1.34
CA THR A 53 8.22 -17.09 0.44
C THR A 53 7.56 -16.85 -0.92
N THR A 54 6.94 -17.88 -1.52
CA THR A 54 6.21 -17.75 -2.78
C THR A 54 5.03 -16.78 -2.65
N THR A 55 4.26 -16.90 -1.56
CA THR A 55 3.12 -16.01 -1.29
C THR A 55 3.58 -14.57 -1.09
N ALA A 56 4.65 -14.37 -0.31
CA ALA A 56 5.21 -13.05 -0.09
C ALA A 56 5.72 -12.42 -1.40
N LEU A 57 6.47 -13.17 -2.21
CA LEU A 57 6.95 -12.70 -3.51
C LEU A 57 5.80 -12.30 -4.42
N ARG A 58 4.77 -13.14 -4.55
CA ARG A 58 3.56 -12.84 -5.32
C ARG A 58 2.90 -11.54 -4.86
N ARG A 59 2.62 -11.40 -3.57
CA ARG A 59 2.01 -10.18 -3.00
C ARG A 59 2.85 -8.92 -3.24
N THR A 60 4.18 -9.04 -3.12
CA THR A 60 5.10 -7.94 -3.41
C THR A 60 5.04 -7.55 -4.88
N LEU A 61 5.01 -8.51 -5.81
CA LEU A 61 4.89 -8.24 -7.24
C LEU A 61 3.54 -7.60 -7.59
N GLU A 62 2.43 -8.12 -7.09
CA GLU A 62 1.09 -7.56 -7.28
C GLU A 62 1.02 -6.10 -6.81
N THR A 63 1.56 -5.81 -5.62
CA THR A 63 1.63 -4.46 -5.08
C THR A 63 2.48 -3.55 -5.97
N ALA A 64 3.67 -4.01 -6.37
CA ALA A 64 4.58 -3.24 -7.21
C ALA A 64 3.96 -2.91 -8.59
N VAL A 65 3.24 -3.86 -9.19
CA VAL A 65 2.54 -3.67 -10.47
C VAL A 65 1.41 -2.66 -10.32
N MET A 66 0.56 -2.81 -9.29
CA MET A 66 -0.54 -1.87 -9.03
C MET A 66 -0.03 -0.44 -8.84
N GLU A 67 1.02 -0.25 -8.04
CA GLU A 67 1.62 1.06 -7.85
C GLU A 67 2.24 1.62 -9.13
N ALA A 68 2.94 0.78 -9.91
CA ALA A 68 3.56 1.21 -11.16
C ALA A 68 2.51 1.63 -12.19
N ALA A 69 1.40 0.88 -12.28
CA ALA A 69 0.26 1.21 -13.12
C ALA A 69 -0.37 2.54 -12.69
N LEU A 70 -0.59 2.74 -11.39
CA LEU A 70 -1.15 3.99 -10.86
C LEU A 70 -0.23 5.20 -11.13
N ARG A 71 1.08 5.04 -10.92
CA ARG A 71 2.09 6.07 -11.25
C ARG A 71 2.11 6.39 -12.74
N ALA A 72 1.98 5.39 -13.60
CA ALA A 72 1.90 5.60 -15.05
C ALA A 72 0.60 6.35 -15.43
N HIS A 73 -0.53 5.96 -14.82
CA HIS A 73 -1.82 6.59 -15.03
C HIS A 73 -1.80 8.07 -14.64
N TYR A 74 -1.30 8.42 -13.45
CA TYR A 74 -1.22 9.81 -13.00
C TYR A 74 -0.23 10.65 -13.80
N ARG A 75 0.82 10.06 -14.37
CA ARG A 75 1.70 10.79 -15.30
C ARG A 75 0.97 11.17 -16.59
N LYS A 76 0.12 10.27 -17.12
CA LYS A 76 -0.67 10.50 -18.34
C LYS A 76 -1.88 11.39 -18.08
N HIS A 77 -2.46 11.31 -16.89
CA HIS A 77 -3.66 12.03 -16.48
C HIS A 77 -3.41 12.75 -15.15
N PRO A 78 -2.66 13.87 -15.12
CA PRO A 78 -2.34 14.53 -13.86
C PRO A 78 -3.56 15.00 -13.06
N GLY A 79 -4.63 15.41 -13.76
CA GLY A 79 -5.85 15.94 -13.16
C GLY A 79 -6.74 14.91 -12.45
N VAL A 80 -6.47 13.61 -12.58
CA VAL A 80 -7.24 12.56 -11.86
C VAL A 80 -6.55 12.06 -10.61
N ARG A 81 -5.34 12.55 -10.31
CA ARG A 81 -4.66 12.22 -9.06
C ARG A 81 -5.42 12.88 -7.90
N PRO A 82 -5.94 12.10 -6.93
CA PRO A 82 -6.63 12.67 -5.80
C PRO A 82 -5.66 13.50 -4.96
N SER A 83 -6.14 14.62 -4.46
CA SER A 83 -5.48 15.43 -3.45
C SER A 83 -5.40 14.66 -2.13
N LEU A 84 -4.46 15.05 -1.27
CA LEU A 84 -4.32 14.45 0.06
C LEU A 84 -5.61 14.60 0.89
N ALA A 85 -6.34 15.71 0.72
CA ALA A 85 -7.61 15.95 1.38
C ALA A 85 -8.70 14.98 0.91
N GLU A 86 -8.77 14.70 -0.40
CA GLU A 86 -9.73 13.72 -0.94
C GLU A 86 -9.44 12.31 -0.45
N VAL A 87 -8.16 11.92 -0.37
CA VAL A 87 -7.76 10.63 0.21
C VAL A 87 -8.12 10.56 1.70
N ALA A 88 -7.85 11.61 2.46
CA ALA A 88 -8.22 11.68 3.88
C ALA A 88 -9.74 11.62 4.11
N LEU A 89 -10.53 12.29 3.27
CA LEU A 89 -11.99 12.22 3.34
C LEU A 89 -12.52 10.83 3.02
N ALA A 90 -11.97 10.17 2.00
CA ALA A 90 -12.32 8.79 1.67
C ALA A 90 -11.97 7.84 2.83
N LEU A 91 -10.79 8.01 3.44
CA LEU A 91 -10.37 7.24 4.61
C LEU A 91 -11.30 7.46 5.82
N ALA A 92 -11.65 8.72 6.11
CA ALA A 92 -12.58 9.06 7.18
C ALA A 92 -13.96 8.41 6.97
N ALA A 93 -14.46 8.41 5.73
CA ALA A 93 -15.72 7.77 5.38
C ALA A 93 -15.64 6.25 5.57
N GLN A 94 -14.56 5.61 5.10
CA GLN A 94 -14.32 4.18 5.27
C GLN A 94 -14.28 3.75 6.75
N GLN A 95 -13.76 4.61 7.63
CA GLN A 95 -13.65 4.36 9.06
C GLN A 95 -14.89 4.79 9.86
N GLY A 96 -15.91 5.37 9.24
CA GLY A 96 -17.07 5.93 9.94
C GLY A 96 -16.74 7.13 10.84
N SER A 97 -15.65 7.84 10.55
CA SER A 97 -15.21 9.00 11.33
C SER A 97 -16.18 10.19 11.16
N PRO A 98 -16.49 10.96 12.24
CA PRO A 98 -17.23 12.22 12.14
C PRO A 98 -16.57 13.25 11.21
N LEU A 99 -15.28 13.09 10.89
CA LEU A 99 -14.57 13.95 9.94
C LEU A 99 -15.03 13.78 8.49
N ALA A 100 -15.70 12.66 8.14
CA ALA A 100 -16.15 12.39 6.78
C ALA A 100 -17.09 13.48 6.24
N GLY A 101 -17.92 14.08 7.11
CA GLY A 101 -18.80 15.20 6.77
C GLY A 101 -18.15 16.59 6.86
N LYS A 102 -16.88 16.69 7.27
CA LYS A 102 -16.20 17.95 7.59
C LYS A 102 -15.16 18.33 6.51
N THR A 103 -15.58 18.34 5.24
CA THR A 103 -14.73 18.61 4.07
C THR A 103 -13.79 19.80 4.25
N ARG A 104 -14.29 20.95 4.72
CA ARG A 104 -13.47 22.17 4.91
C ARG A 104 -12.40 21.99 5.98
N ALA A 105 -12.69 21.27 7.07
CA ALA A 105 -11.73 21.04 8.15
C ALA A 105 -10.61 20.12 7.67
N VAL A 106 -10.96 19.04 6.95
CA VAL A 106 -9.98 18.10 6.38
C VAL A 106 -9.13 18.78 5.31
N GLN A 107 -9.72 19.61 4.43
CA GLN A 107 -8.96 20.36 3.44
C GLN A 107 -7.94 21.31 4.09
N LYS A 108 -8.36 22.03 5.13
CA LYS A 108 -7.46 22.93 5.87
C LYS A 108 -6.33 22.16 6.53
N ALA A 109 -6.64 21.03 7.18
CA ALA A 109 -5.65 20.17 7.81
C ALA A 109 -4.65 19.63 6.78
N ALA A 110 -5.12 19.15 5.63
CA ALA A 110 -4.25 18.66 4.56
C ALA A 110 -3.25 19.72 4.10
N ASN A 111 -3.72 20.95 3.84
CA ASN A 111 -2.86 22.05 3.42
C ASN A 111 -1.82 22.41 4.50
N GLU A 112 -2.22 22.45 5.78
CA GLU A 112 -1.33 22.79 6.89
C GLU A 112 -0.27 21.71 7.13
N VAL A 113 -0.68 20.44 7.10
CA VAL A 113 0.21 19.30 7.36
C VAL A 113 1.20 19.15 6.20
N SER A 114 0.74 19.18 4.94
CA SER A 114 1.64 19.07 3.79
C SER A 114 2.68 20.19 3.72
N ALA A 115 2.37 21.39 4.22
CA ALA A 115 3.31 22.50 4.27
C ALA A 115 4.45 22.28 5.30
N ARG A 116 4.21 21.49 6.34
CA ARG A 116 5.18 21.24 7.43
C ARG A 116 5.86 19.88 7.33
N TYR A 117 5.12 18.90 6.82
CA TYR A 117 5.51 17.50 6.73
C TYR A 117 5.24 17.02 5.29
N PRO A 118 6.23 17.17 4.38
CA PRO A 118 6.07 16.83 2.97
C PRO A 118 5.73 15.36 2.69
N HIS A 119 5.96 14.49 3.68
CA HIS A 119 5.69 13.05 3.59
C HIS A 119 4.44 12.62 4.36
N ALA A 120 3.63 13.57 4.83
CA ALA A 120 2.43 13.26 5.56
C ALA A 120 1.41 12.50 4.72
N ASP A 121 0.69 11.61 5.37
CA ASP A 121 -0.35 10.80 4.76
C ASP A 121 -1.77 11.22 5.22
N ALA A 122 -2.77 10.44 4.79
CA ALA A 122 -4.15 10.70 5.13
C ALA A 122 -4.44 10.56 6.64
N PHE A 123 -3.76 9.66 7.36
CA PHE A 123 -3.92 9.52 8.79
C PHE A 123 -3.38 10.74 9.52
N ASP A 124 -2.22 11.26 9.11
CA ASP A 124 -1.66 12.49 9.68
C ASP A 124 -2.62 13.67 9.54
N VAL A 125 -3.30 13.78 8.40
CA VAL A 125 -4.31 14.81 8.14
C VAL A 125 -5.51 14.67 9.07
N LEU A 126 -6.03 13.45 9.25
CA LEU A 126 -7.17 13.20 10.13
C LEU A 126 -6.81 13.49 11.59
N LEU A 127 -5.65 13.03 12.04
CA LEU A 127 -5.14 13.30 13.39
C LEU A 127 -5.00 14.81 13.64
N TRP A 128 -4.46 15.55 12.68
CA TRP A 128 -4.35 17.01 12.78
C TRP A 128 -5.71 17.71 12.84
N ALA A 129 -6.66 17.25 12.02
CA ALA A 129 -8.02 17.80 11.99
C ALA A 129 -8.77 17.56 13.31
N GLU A 130 -8.59 16.40 13.94
CA GLU A 130 -9.15 16.07 15.25
C GLU A 130 -8.57 16.97 16.34
N ALA A 131 -7.24 17.09 16.40
CA ALA A 131 -6.55 17.93 17.39
C ALA A 131 -7.03 19.39 17.34
N ARG A 132 -7.29 19.92 16.14
CA ARG A 132 -7.82 21.29 15.98
C ARG A 132 -9.26 21.44 16.45
N GLN A 133 -10.09 20.40 16.38
CA GLN A 133 -11.45 20.46 16.91
C GLN A 133 -11.46 20.47 18.44
N LEU A 134 -10.51 19.77 19.07
CA LEU A 134 -10.35 19.76 20.53
C LEU A 134 -9.83 21.09 21.08
N THR A 135 -9.10 21.87 20.28
CA THR A 135 -8.53 23.17 20.72
C THR A 135 -9.53 24.32 20.57
N VAL A 136 -10.61 24.12 19.80
CA VAL A 136 -11.64 25.14 19.51
C VAL A 136 -12.93 24.89 20.32
N ALA A 137 -13.03 23.75 21.02
CA ALA A 137 -14.09 23.41 21.96
C ALA A 137 -13.76 23.90 23.37
#